data_AF-W4UL37-F1
#
_entry.id   AF-W4UL37-F1
#
_cell.length_a   1.000
_cell.length_b   1.000
_cell.length_c   1.000
_cell.angle_alpha   90.00
_cell.angle_beta   90.00
_cell.angle_gamma   90.00
#
_symmetry.space_group_name_H-M   'P 1'
#
loop_
_entity.id
_entity.type
_entity.pdbx_description
1 polymer ?
#
loop_
_entity_poly.entity_id
_entity_poly.type
_entity_poly.pdbx_seq_one_letter_code
_entity_poly.pdbx_strand_id
1 'polypeptide(L)' 'MVLQQQTEVKLWGEATPNKKVVINVGWDKKKKYVTQTDSLGKWKIIVSTPKAGGLMR' A
#
# COMPACT_ATOMS: atom_id res chain seq x y z
N MET A 1 -13.76 4.84 14.23
CA MET A 1 -12.82 3.74 13.95
C MET A 1 -11.40 4.22 14.23
N VAL A 2 -10.59 3.46 14.97
CA VAL A 2 -9.21 3.79 15.35
C VAL A 2 -8.26 2.76 14.73
N LEU A 3 -7.23 3.22 14.03
CA LEU A 3 -6.17 2.37 13.44
C LEU A 3 -4.88 2.56 14.24
N GLN A 4 -4.25 1.45 14.64
CA GLN A 4 -3.03 1.44 15.45
C GLN A 4 -1.80 1.96 14.68
N GLN A 5 -0.94 2.69 15.38
CA GLN A 5 0.28 3.33 14.86
C GLN A 5 1.47 2.35 14.81
N GLN A 6 2.43 2.58 13.91
CA GLN A 6 3.71 1.85 13.79
C GLN A 6 3.62 0.39 13.29
N THR A 7 2.62 0.07 12.48
CA THR A 7 2.46 -1.28 11.97
C THR A 7 2.68 -1.31 10.45
N GLU A 8 3.40 -2.34 9.99
CA GLU A 8 3.46 -2.71 8.59
C GLU A 8 2.04 -3.03 8.09
N VAL A 9 1.49 -2.16 7.24
CA VAL A 9 0.17 -2.40 6.67
C VAL A 9 0.36 -3.25 5.41
N LYS A 10 -0.20 -4.45 5.46
CA LYS A 10 -0.29 -5.33 4.31
C LYS A 10 -1.44 -4.84 3.44
N LEU A 11 -1.12 -4.12 2.37
CA LEU A 11 -2.08 -3.80 1.32
C LEU A 11 -2.16 -5.00 0.37
N TRP A 12 -3.38 -5.37 0.03
CA TRP A 12 -3.66 -6.45 -0.90
C TRP A 12 -4.89 -6.09 -1.71
N GLY A 13 -4.96 -6.63 -2.92
CA GLY A 13 -6.08 -6.42 -3.81
C GLY A 13 -5.99 -7.32 -5.02
N GLU A 14 -6.95 -7.14 -5.90
CA GLU A 14 -6.98 -7.78 -7.21
C GLU A 14 -6.89 -6.69 -8.28
N ALA A 15 -6.08 -6.96 -9.30
CA ALA A 15 -5.96 -6.16 -10.49
C ALA A 15 -5.77 -7.09 -11.69
N THR A 16 -5.62 -6.53 -12.88
CA THR A 16 -5.41 -7.35 -14.08
C THR A 16 -4.21 -8.28 -13.91
N PRO A 17 -4.32 -9.60 -14.20
CA PRO A 17 -3.21 -10.54 -14.14
C PRO A 17 -2.03 -10.11 -15.01
N ASN A 18 -0.80 -10.42 -14.58
CA ASN A 18 0.44 -10.07 -15.29
C ASN A 18 0.62 -8.56 -15.56
N LYS A 19 0.08 -7.70 -14.69
CA LYS A 19 0.26 -6.25 -14.78
C LYS A 19 1.00 -5.69 -13.57
N LYS A 20 1.71 -4.59 -13.81
CA LYS A 20 2.35 -3.81 -12.75
C LYS A 20 1.30 -2.92 -12.10
N VAL A 21 1.23 -3.00 -10.77
CA VAL A 21 0.39 -2.18 -9.91
C VAL A 21 1.29 -1.16 -9.22
N VAL A 22 0.98 0.12 -9.41
CA VAL A 22 1.70 1.23 -8.79
C VAL A 22 0.80 1.86 -7.75
N ILE A 23 1.25 1.85 -6.49
CA ILE A 23 0.51 2.35 -5.35
C ILE A 23 1.20 3.64 -4.89
N ASN A 24 0.48 4.74 -5.05
CA ASN A 24 0.87 6.05 -4.54
C ASN A 24 0.09 6.31 -3.26
N VAL A 25 0.78 6.32 -2.13
CA VAL A 25 0.19 6.64 -0.84
C VAL A 25 0.27 8.15 -0.60
N GLY A 26 -0.84 8.77 -0.18
CA GLY A 26 -0.92 10.23 -0.03
C GLY A 26 0.00 10.81 1.05
N TRP A 27 0.36 9.99 2.05
CA TRP A 27 1.21 10.37 3.17
C TRP A 27 2.71 10.21 2.90
N ASP A 28 3.09 9.46 1.87
CA ASP A 28 4.49 9.27 1.48
C ASP A 28 4.62 9.55 -0.02
N LYS A 29 4.69 10.84 -0.35
CA LYS A 29 4.84 11.33 -1.73
C LYS A 29 6.21 10.98 -2.34
N LYS A 30 7.16 10.46 -1.55
CA LYS A 30 8.51 10.10 -2.01
C LYS A 30 8.62 8.62 -2.35
N LYS A 31 7.95 7.72 -1.63
CA LYS A 31 7.97 6.28 -1.93
C LYS A 31 6.84 5.88 -2.88
N LYS A 32 7.24 5.42 -4.07
CA LYS A 32 6.36 4.69 -4.98
C LYS A 32 6.45 3.20 -4.68
N TYR A 33 5.33 2.59 -4.37
CA TYR A 33 5.24 1.15 -4.15
C TYR A 33 4.83 0.48 -5.45
N VAL A 34 5.70 -0.34 -6.02
CA VAL A 34 5.43 -1.07 -7.27
C VAL A 34 5.39 -2.55 -6.95
N THR A 35 4.27 -3.20 -7.28
CA THR A 35 4.10 -4.65 -7.17
C THR A 35 3.61 -5.22 -8.49
N GLN A 36 3.88 -6.49 -8.74
CA GLN A 36 3.31 -7.20 -9.88
C GLN A 36 2.17 -8.10 -9.41
N THR A 37 1.11 -8.19 -10.21
CA THR A 37 0.04 -9.16 -9.97
C THR A 37 0.47 -10.56 -10.37
N ASP A 38 0.01 -11.53 -9.58
CA ASP A 38 0.15 -12.94 -9.90
C ASP A 38 -0.71 -13.32 -11.13
N SER A 39 -0.59 -14.57 -11.58
CA SER A 39 -1.39 -15.17 -12.67
C SER A 39 -2.90 -15.11 -12.40
N LEU A 40 -3.31 -14.96 -11.14
CA LEU A 40 -4.70 -14.79 -10.70
C LEU A 40 -5.12 -13.33 -10.56
N GLY A 41 -4.26 -12.36 -10.84
CA GLY A 41 -4.55 -10.93 -10.63
C GLY A 41 -4.39 -10.47 -9.18
N LYS A 42 -4.06 -11.37 -8.26
CA LYS A 42 -3.84 -11.05 -6.85
C LYS A 42 -2.49 -10.39 -6.65
N TRP A 43 -2.46 -9.35 -5.82
CA TRP A 43 -1.21 -8.70 -5.42
C TRP A 43 -1.23 -8.39 -3.92
N LYS A 44 -0.03 -8.35 -3.34
CA LYS A 44 0.18 -8.03 -1.93
C LYS A 44 1.48 -7.27 -1.79
N ILE A 45 1.43 -6.15 -1.09
CA ILE A 45 2.61 -5.35 -0.77
C ILE A 45 2.57 -4.92 0.69
N ILE A 46 3.75 -4.86 1.29
CA ILE A 46 3.92 -4.38 2.65
C ILE A 46 4.29 -2.91 2.54
N VAL A 47 3.40 -2.04 3.03
CA VAL A 47 3.65 -0.60 3.09
C VAL A 47 3.87 -0.24 4.55
N SER A 48 5.06 0.27 4.85
CA SER A 48 5.33 0.87 6.14
C SER A 48 4.51 2.17 6.23
N THR A 49 3.50 2.18 7.09
CA THR A 49 2.76 3.42 7.37
C THR A 49 3.58 4.30 8.31
N PRO A 50 3.65 5.62 8.08
CA PRO A 50 4.14 6.53 9.09
C PRO A 50 3.23 6.41 10.32
N LYS A 51 3.79 6.69 11.51
CA LYS A 51 3.10 6.65 12.81
C LYS A 51 1.69 7.26 12.65
N ALA A 52 0.63 6.47 12.85
CA ALA A 52 -0.73 6.83 12.45
C ALA A 52 -1.32 7.98 13.29
N GLY A 53 -0.89 9.21 13.01
CA GLY A 53 -1.58 10.43 13.35
C GLY A 53 -2.09 11.03 12.04
N GLY A 54 -3.37 11.38 11.99
CA GLY A 54 -3.99 11.98 10.81
C GLY A 54 -3.28 13.25 10.37
N LEU A 55 -3.81 13.83 9.29
CA LEU A 55 -3.56 15.22 8.89
C LEU A 55 -3.13 16.07 10.11
N MET A 56 -1.86 16.43 10.15
CA MET A 56 -1.42 17.58 10.91
C MET A 56 -0.84 18.52 9.86
N ARG A 57 -1.49 19.69 9.83
CA ARG A 57 -1.32 20.82 8.91
C ARG A 57 0.12 21.08 8.49
#